data_AF-A0A2M9YU05-F1
#
_entry.id   AF-A0A2M9YU05-F1
#
_cell.length_a   1.000
_cell.length_b   1.000
_cell.length_c   1.000
_cell.angle_alpha   90.00
_cell.angle_beta   90.00
_cell.angle_gamma   90.00
#
_symmetry.space_group_name_H-M   'P 1'
#
loop_
_entity.id
_entity.type
_entity.pdbx_description
1 polymer ?
#
loop_
_entity_poly.entity_id
_entity_poly.type
_entity_poly.pdbx_seq_one_letter_code
_entity_poly.pdbx_strand_id
1 'polypeptide(L)'
;MKRFSILSVLFFFLTQTSQAQTSNFSQRMESLKRFLGDPTTVEKTWLIESIPVLKKEEESRLELYLKKILTSKLEGKNFPSKDSLKLELKQIPNLGGLRIRNQKSELFHIVTFGNDFPNFSQIRTFPVGNYYIDFYLGRQGGIPSVEFPKTGLGASFYYFSEDETLLYSQTTSEWKIPDSQSIGELNSYFKSKSSQCQGCDRLRLLDGTLFFFPSQNAFSFWTRFALGGFLVLSAFFLTIFFFRNFLVRNRETLRKAMQAQKTLDQEKKSILSK
;
A
#
# COMPACT_ATOMS: atom_id res chain seq x y z
N MET A 1 36.48 4.24 -31.05
CA MET A 1 35.84 4.86 -29.86
C MET A 1 34.30 4.82 -29.94
N LYS A 2 33.66 3.64 -29.82
CA LYS A 2 32.18 3.53 -29.77
C LYS A 2 31.63 2.58 -28.70
N ARG A 3 32.49 1.78 -28.06
CA ARG A 3 32.10 0.84 -26.99
C ARG A 3 32.02 1.48 -25.59
N PHE A 4 32.67 2.64 -25.40
CA PHE A 4 32.68 3.36 -24.12
C PHE A 4 31.40 4.14 -23.81
N SER A 5 30.58 4.48 -24.82
CA SER A 5 29.40 5.33 -24.60
C SER A 5 28.22 4.58 -23.96
N ILE A 6 28.08 3.27 -24.20
CA ILE A 6 27.00 2.45 -23.62
C ILE A 6 27.33 2.11 -22.15
N LEU A 7 28.59 1.78 -21.87
CA LEU A 7 29.10 1.59 -20.52
C LEU A 7 29.01 2.87 -19.68
N SER A 8 29.23 4.05 -20.29
CA SER A 8 29.08 5.34 -19.63
C SER A 8 27.64 5.64 -19.21
N VAL A 9 26.64 5.34 -20.04
CA VAL A 9 25.22 5.56 -19.68
C VAL A 9 24.81 4.64 -18.53
N LEU A 10 25.22 3.37 -18.55
CA LEU A 10 25.00 2.45 -17.42
C LEU A 10 25.71 2.92 -16.14
N PHE A 11 26.94 3.45 -16.26
CA PHE A 11 27.68 4.01 -15.12
C PHE A 11 27.01 5.25 -14.53
N PHE A 12 26.41 6.12 -15.35
CA PHE A 12 25.67 7.29 -14.87
C PHE A 12 24.39 6.94 -14.10
N PHE A 13 23.70 5.84 -14.46
CA PHE A 13 22.59 5.32 -13.66
C PHE A 13 23.05 4.66 -12.35
N LEU A 14 24.25 4.05 -12.34
CA LEU A 14 24.84 3.44 -11.14
C LEU A 14 25.34 4.50 -10.14
N THR A 15 25.91 5.61 -10.59
CA THR A 15 26.50 6.63 -9.69
C THR A 15 25.46 7.49 -8.99
N GLN A 16 24.25 7.68 -9.55
CA GLN A 16 23.17 8.38 -8.83
C GLN A 16 22.59 7.57 -7.66
N THR A 17 22.87 6.26 -7.57
CA THR A 17 22.40 5.40 -6.47
C THR A 17 23.38 5.29 -5.29
N SER A 18 24.54 5.97 -5.36
CA SER A 18 25.62 5.83 -4.39
C SER A 18 25.49 6.70 -3.14
N GLN A 19 24.50 7.60 -3.07
CA GLN A 19 24.19 8.38 -1.87
C GLN A 19 22.89 7.89 -1.19
N ALA A 20 22.91 6.67 -0.67
CA ALA A 20 21.95 6.25 0.34
C ALA A 20 22.59 5.18 1.22
N GLN A 21 23.07 5.63 2.38
CA GLN A 21 23.57 4.80 3.46
C GLN A 21 22.59 3.65 3.76
N THR A 22 23.13 2.42 3.72
CA THR A 22 22.67 1.26 4.51
C THR A 22 21.16 1.06 4.68
N SER A 23 20.44 0.83 3.58
CA SER A 23 19.16 0.13 3.62
C SER A 23 19.32 -1.20 2.88
N ASN A 24 18.93 -2.29 3.54
CA ASN A 24 19.10 -3.67 3.09
C ASN A 24 18.69 -3.81 1.61
N PHE A 25 19.40 -4.63 0.83
CA PHE A 25 19.10 -4.91 -0.58
C PHE A 25 17.60 -5.20 -0.83
N SER A 26 16.93 -5.85 0.14
CA SER A 26 15.48 -6.07 0.15
C SER A 26 14.65 -4.77 0.09
N GLN A 27 14.99 -3.75 0.88
CA GLN A 27 14.28 -2.47 0.90
C GLN A 27 14.48 -1.69 -0.41
N ARG A 28 15.71 -1.76 -0.97
CA ARG A 28 15.98 -1.20 -2.31
C ARG A 28 15.15 -1.90 -3.38
N MET A 29 15.08 -3.24 -3.32
CA MET A 29 14.26 -4.02 -4.24
C MET A 29 12.76 -3.70 -4.10
N GLU A 30 12.23 -3.55 -2.89
CA GLU A 30 10.84 -3.14 -2.66
C GLU A 30 10.57 -1.73 -3.19
N SER A 31 11.48 -0.77 -2.97
CA SER A 31 11.33 0.58 -3.54
C SER A 31 11.33 0.57 -5.07
N LEU A 32 12.16 -0.27 -5.69
CA LEU A 32 12.19 -0.44 -7.14
C LEU A 32 10.89 -1.08 -7.64
N LYS A 33 10.38 -2.13 -6.98
CA LYS A 33 9.08 -2.75 -7.29
C LYS A 33 7.95 -1.73 -7.20
N ARG A 34 7.93 -0.89 -6.16
CA ARG A 34 6.97 0.22 -6.02
C ARG A 34 7.08 1.21 -7.18
N PHE A 35 8.29 1.63 -7.53
CA PHE A 35 8.54 2.55 -8.64
C PHE A 35 8.09 1.98 -9.99
N LEU A 36 8.35 0.70 -10.23
CA LEU A 36 7.92 0.00 -11.44
C LEU A 36 6.40 -0.23 -11.49
N GLY A 37 5.68 -0.02 -10.38
CA GLY A 37 4.23 -0.18 -10.31
C GLY A 37 3.78 -1.61 -10.05
N ASP A 38 4.60 -2.42 -9.37
CA ASP A 38 4.22 -3.77 -8.94
C ASP A 38 2.93 -3.70 -8.10
N PRO A 39 1.82 -4.31 -8.55
CA PRO A 39 0.51 -4.11 -7.94
C PRO A 39 0.51 -4.55 -6.47
N THR A 40 1.16 -5.67 -6.17
CA THR A 40 1.28 -6.19 -4.80
C THR A 40 1.98 -5.21 -3.88
N THR A 41 3.14 -4.69 -4.29
CA THR A 41 3.91 -3.74 -3.48
C THR A 41 3.17 -2.41 -3.31
N VAL A 42 2.54 -1.90 -4.38
CA VAL A 42 1.79 -0.64 -4.36
C VAL A 42 0.59 -0.72 -3.43
N GLU A 43 -0.24 -1.76 -3.56
CA GLU A 43 -1.43 -1.96 -2.71
C GLU A 43 -1.04 -2.15 -1.24
N LYS A 44 -0.03 -2.98 -0.98
CA LYS A 44 0.50 -3.21 0.37
C LYS A 44 0.98 -1.91 1.02
N THR A 45 1.75 -1.10 0.29
CA THR A 45 2.29 0.14 0.83
C THR A 45 1.20 1.18 1.07
N TRP A 46 0.25 1.27 0.14
CA TRP A 46 -0.89 2.16 0.28
C TRP A 46 -1.73 1.80 1.52
N LEU A 47 -1.97 0.51 1.80
CA LEU A 47 -2.66 0.06 3.02
C LEU A 47 -1.94 0.44 4.31
N ILE A 48 -0.61 0.28 4.34
CA ILE A 48 0.21 0.65 5.49
C ILE A 48 0.11 2.17 5.76
N GLU A 49 0.08 2.97 4.69
CA GLU A 49 -0.04 4.43 4.78
C GLU A 49 -1.48 4.88 5.13
N SER A 50 -2.51 4.21 4.60
CA SER A 50 -3.91 4.65 4.72
C SER A 50 -4.59 4.20 6.01
N ILE A 51 -4.34 2.98 6.50
CA ILE A 51 -5.04 2.40 7.66
C ILE A 51 -4.85 3.28 8.92
N PRO A 52 -3.64 3.76 9.28
CA PRO A 52 -3.47 4.62 10.44
C PRO A 52 -4.20 5.96 10.32
N VAL A 53 -4.31 6.51 9.10
CA VAL A 53 -5.01 7.78 8.84
C VAL A 53 -6.51 7.60 9.03
N LEU A 54 -7.08 6.56 8.41
CA LEU A 54 -8.51 6.24 8.54
C LEU A 54 -8.90 5.91 9.98
N LYS A 55 -8.05 5.15 10.69
CA LYS A 55 -8.25 4.86 12.11
C LYS A 55 -8.35 6.15 12.94
N LYS A 56 -7.42 7.09 12.74
CA LYS A 56 -7.44 8.39 13.45
C LYS A 56 -8.67 9.22 13.12
N GLU A 57 -9.11 9.20 11.86
CA GLU A 57 -10.32 9.89 11.45
C GLU A 57 -11.56 9.29 12.13
N GLU A 58 -11.68 7.96 12.15
CA GLU A 58 -12.77 7.27 12.85
C GLU A 58 -12.75 7.49 14.37
N GLU A 59 -11.57 7.46 14.98
CA GLU A 59 -11.39 7.81 16.40
C GLU A 59 -11.88 9.23 16.68
N SER A 60 -11.50 10.20 15.86
CA SER A 60 -11.89 11.61 16.05
C SER A 60 -13.40 11.82 15.87
N ARG A 61 -14.00 11.14 14.89
CA ARG A 61 -15.46 11.17 14.65
C ARG A 61 -16.22 10.57 15.83
N LEU A 62 -15.74 9.45 16.35
CA LEU A 62 -16.33 8.80 17.51
C LEU A 62 -16.16 9.66 18.77
N GLU A 63 -15.01 10.30 18.96
CA GLU A 63 -14.76 11.22 20.08
C GLU A 63 -15.76 12.38 20.08
N LEU A 64 -15.96 13.03 18.93
CA LEU A 64 -16.93 14.13 18.80
C LEU A 64 -18.35 13.68 19.12
N TYR A 65 -18.72 12.50 18.65
CA TYR A 65 -20.04 11.91 18.90
C TYR A 65 -20.22 11.58 20.39
N LEU A 66 -19.23 10.94 21.01
CA LEU A 66 -19.24 10.59 22.43
C LEU A 66 -19.26 11.85 23.31
N LYS A 67 -18.49 12.89 22.98
CA LYS A 67 -18.57 14.19 23.67
C LYS A 67 -20.00 14.73 23.61
N LYS A 68 -20.61 14.79 22.43
CA LYS A 68 -21.99 15.30 22.29
C LYS A 68 -23.00 14.55 23.17
N ILE A 69 -22.90 13.22 23.26
CA ILE A 69 -23.80 12.39 24.08
C ILE A 69 -23.50 12.51 25.58
N LEU A 70 -22.23 12.48 25.95
CA LEU A 70 -21.81 12.35 27.35
C LEU A 70 -21.74 13.70 28.07
N THR A 71 -21.44 14.81 27.38
CA THR A 71 -21.38 16.14 27.99
C THR A 71 -22.70 16.51 28.67
N SER A 72 -23.83 16.35 27.97
CA SER A 72 -25.16 16.65 28.53
C SER A 72 -25.54 15.77 29.72
N LYS A 73 -24.98 14.56 29.82
CA LYS A 73 -25.30 13.58 30.86
C LYS A 73 -24.38 13.63 32.07
N LEU A 74 -23.12 13.99 31.88
CA LEU A 74 -22.10 14.01 32.93
C LEU A 74 -21.97 15.38 33.62
N GLU A 75 -22.45 16.46 32.98
CA GLU A 75 -22.56 17.79 33.61
C GLU A 75 -23.77 17.91 34.55
N GLY A 76 -24.68 16.94 34.53
CA GLY A 76 -25.77 16.84 35.50
C GLY A 76 -25.27 16.56 36.92
N LYS A 77 -26.04 16.98 37.94
CA LYS A 77 -25.69 16.78 39.37
C LYS A 77 -25.51 15.32 39.78
N ASN A 78 -26.14 14.37 39.07
CA ASN A 78 -26.12 12.95 39.40
C ASN A 78 -25.63 12.12 38.21
N PHE A 79 -24.82 11.10 38.48
CA PHE A 79 -24.36 10.16 37.45
C PHE A 79 -25.56 9.39 36.86
N PRO A 80 -25.69 9.30 35.52
CA PRO A 80 -26.79 8.58 34.87
C PRO A 80 -26.83 7.09 35.25
N SER A 81 -28.01 6.46 35.14
CA SER A 81 -28.17 5.05 35.47
C SER A 81 -27.32 4.17 34.54
N LYS A 82 -26.61 3.19 35.10
CA LYS A 82 -25.67 2.33 34.34
C LYS A 82 -26.36 1.57 33.20
N ASP A 83 -27.59 1.13 33.40
CA ASP A 83 -28.33 0.34 32.41
C ASP A 83 -28.80 1.17 31.21
N SER A 84 -29.21 2.42 31.42
CA SER A 84 -29.59 3.32 30.33
C SER A 84 -28.39 3.68 29.45
N LEU A 85 -27.24 3.97 30.07
CA LEU A 85 -25.97 4.17 29.39
C LEU A 85 -25.55 2.94 28.58
N LYS A 86 -25.66 1.74 29.16
CA LYS A 86 -25.27 0.50 28.48
C LYS A 86 -26.11 0.24 27.23
N LEU A 87 -27.41 0.52 27.27
CA LEU A 87 -28.32 0.35 26.13
C LEU A 87 -28.01 1.33 24.99
N GLU A 88 -27.80 2.61 25.30
CA GLU A 88 -27.46 3.62 24.28
C GLU A 88 -26.07 3.42 23.69
N LEU A 89 -25.06 3.14 24.52
CA LEU A 89 -23.69 2.91 24.06
C LEU A 89 -23.58 1.65 23.19
N LYS A 90 -24.45 0.65 23.41
CA LYS A 90 -24.57 -0.50 22.52
C LYS A 90 -25.14 -0.16 21.14
N GLN A 91 -25.86 0.95 20.97
CA GLN A 91 -26.36 1.35 19.66
C GLN A 91 -25.29 2.05 18.81
N ILE A 92 -24.16 2.45 19.42
CA ILE A 92 -23.12 3.21 18.73
C ILE A 92 -22.32 2.25 17.82
N PRO A 93 -22.30 2.49 16.50
CA PRO A 93 -21.50 1.68 15.59
C PRO A 93 -20.01 1.91 15.87
N ASN A 94 -19.21 0.84 15.76
CA ASN A 94 -17.75 0.86 15.91
C ASN A 94 -17.21 1.24 17.30
N LEU A 95 -18.06 1.26 18.34
CA LEU A 95 -17.60 1.38 19.72
C LEU A 95 -17.19 0.01 20.27
N GLY A 96 -15.89 -0.18 20.50
CA GLY A 96 -15.35 -1.41 21.08
C GLY A 96 -15.60 -1.48 22.58
N GLY A 97 -15.40 -0.35 23.25
CA GLY A 97 -15.71 -0.23 24.66
C GLY A 97 -15.48 1.19 25.15
N LEU A 98 -16.05 1.48 26.31
CA LEU A 98 -15.98 2.78 26.95
C LEU A 98 -15.86 2.60 28.46
N ARG A 99 -14.91 3.30 29.06
CA ARG A 99 -14.68 3.35 30.50
C ARG A 99 -14.77 4.80 30.97
N ILE A 100 -15.61 5.06 31.96
CA ILE A 100 -15.74 6.36 32.62
C ILE A 100 -15.09 6.25 33.99
N ARG A 101 -14.08 7.08 34.24
CA ARG A 101 -13.34 7.12 35.50
C ARG A 101 -13.28 8.53 36.06
N ASN A 102 -13.21 8.64 37.38
CA ASN A 102 -12.82 9.84 38.08
C ASN A 102 -11.35 9.68 38.55
N GLN A 103 -10.76 10.68 39.19
CA GLN A 103 -9.40 10.64 39.75
C GLN A 103 -9.20 9.51 40.77
N LYS A 104 -10.29 8.98 41.37
CA LYS A 104 -10.25 8.01 42.47
C LYS A 104 -10.73 6.60 42.10
N SER A 105 -11.60 6.46 41.10
CA SER A 105 -12.23 5.18 40.79
C SER A 105 -12.82 5.11 39.39
N GLU A 106 -13.00 3.88 38.91
CA GLU A 106 -13.78 3.56 37.73
C GLU A 106 -15.27 3.50 38.08
N LEU A 107 -16.09 4.28 37.38
CA LEU A 107 -17.52 4.42 37.66
C LEU A 107 -18.37 3.54 36.75
N PHE A 108 -17.90 3.34 35.52
CA PHE A 108 -18.60 2.59 34.50
C PHE A 108 -17.59 2.02 33.49
N HIS A 109 -17.79 0.77 33.07
CA HIS A 109 -17.18 0.24 31.86
C HIS A 109 -18.21 -0.53 31.04
N ILE A 110 -17.99 -0.51 29.73
CA ILE A 110 -18.63 -1.40 28.78
C ILE A 110 -17.56 -1.91 27.83
N VAL A 111 -17.58 -3.21 27.59
CA VAL A 111 -16.72 -3.91 26.64
C VAL A 111 -17.66 -4.68 25.71
N THR A 112 -17.54 -4.48 24.41
CA THR A 112 -18.36 -5.19 23.40
C THR A 112 -17.72 -6.51 22.97
N PHE A 113 -16.39 -6.64 23.08
CA PHE A 113 -15.65 -7.83 22.72
C PHE A 113 -14.54 -8.11 23.72
N GLY A 114 -14.45 -9.35 24.20
CA GLY A 114 -13.54 -9.75 25.28
C GLY A 114 -14.09 -9.47 26.68
N ASN A 115 -13.29 -9.78 27.70
CA ASN A 115 -13.65 -9.61 29.11
C ASN A 115 -12.98 -8.38 29.75
N ASP A 116 -11.82 -7.97 29.23
CA ASP A 116 -10.99 -6.92 29.81
C ASP A 116 -10.91 -5.67 28.92
N PHE A 117 -10.69 -4.51 29.54
CA PHE A 117 -10.49 -3.25 28.83
C PHE A 117 -9.04 -3.17 28.30
N PRO A 118 -8.80 -2.66 27.08
CA PRO A 118 -7.48 -2.59 26.47
C PRO A 118 -6.44 -1.84 27.29
N ASN A 119 -5.17 -2.10 26.98
CA ASN A 119 -4.03 -1.32 27.47
C ASN A 119 -4.06 0.13 26.97
N PHE A 120 -3.37 1.02 27.69
CA PHE A 120 -3.32 2.46 27.41
C PHE A 120 -2.84 2.84 26.00
N SER A 121 -2.12 1.96 25.29
CA SER A 121 -1.66 2.19 23.92
C SER A 121 -2.80 2.31 22.91
N GLN A 122 -3.94 1.67 23.18
CA GLN A 122 -5.06 1.56 22.24
C GLN A 122 -6.25 2.45 22.61
N ILE A 123 -6.23 3.05 23.80
CA ILE A 123 -7.36 3.83 24.31
C ILE A 123 -7.15 5.31 24.03
N ARG A 124 -8.24 5.98 23.66
CA ARG A 124 -8.32 7.43 23.58
C ARG A 124 -9.04 7.94 24.81
N THR A 125 -8.46 8.97 25.42
CA THR A 125 -9.03 9.61 26.59
C THR A 125 -9.38 11.05 26.28
N PHE A 126 -10.58 11.47 26.67
CA PHE A 126 -10.95 12.87 26.71
C PHE A 126 -11.64 13.23 28.05
N PRO A 127 -11.43 14.45 28.56
CA PRO A 127 -12.08 14.91 29.78
C PRO A 127 -13.49 15.45 29.48
N VAL A 128 -14.44 15.18 30.38
CA VAL A 128 -15.78 15.81 30.43
C VAL A 128 -16.09 16.14 31.89
N GLY A 129 -16.09 17.43 32.23
CA GLY A 129 -16.24 17.88 33.61
C GLY A 129 -15.16 17.27 34.53
N ASN A 130 -15.61 16.58 35.59
CA ASN A 130 -14.72 15.91 36.56
C ASN A 130 -14.39 14.45 36.18
N TYR A 131 -14.78 13.99 34.99
CA TYR A 131 -14.62 12.62 34.54
C TYR A 131 -13.66 12.52 33.36
N TYR A 132 -12.95 11.40 33.30
CA TYR A 132 -12.19 10.98 32.13
C TYR A 132 -12.92 9.84 31.45
N ILE A 133 -13.12 9.98 30.15
CA ILE A 133 -13.75 8.96 29.32
C ILE A 133 -12.63 8.34 28.49
N ASP A 134 -12.35 7.07 28.75
CA ASP A 134 -11.47 6.26 27.93
C ASP A 134 -12.35 5.44 26.97
N PHE A 135 -12.02 5.41 25.68
CA PHE A 135 -12.74 4.60 24.70
C PHE A 135 -11.77 4.00 23.67
N TYR A 136 -12.21 2.95 22.99
CA TYR A 136 -11.46 2.35 21.89
C TYR A 136 -12.38 1.89 20.77
N LEU A 137 -11.83 1.79 19.56
CA LEU A 137 -12.53 1.26 18.39
C LEU A 137 -12.63 -0.25 18.48
N GLY A 138 -13.83 -0.77 18.25
CA GLY A 138 -14.08 -2.20 18.17
C GLY A 138 -15.48 -2.42 17.61
N ARG A 139 -15.74 -3.61 17.09
CA ARG A 139 -17.00 -3.89 16.38
C ARG A 139 -17.81 -4.94 17.10
N GLN A 140 -19.12 -4.70 17.14
CA GLN A 140 -20.08 -5.69 17.58
C GLN A 140 -20.16 -6.82 16.56
N GLY A 141 -20.15 -8.06 17.04
CA GLY A 141 -20.33 -9.24 16.20
C GLY A 141 -21.65 -9.15 15.43
N GLY A 142 -21.60 -9.42 14.12
CA GLY A 142 -22.77 -9.44 13.24
C GLY A 142 -22.95 -8.22 12.33
N ILE A 143 -22.15 -7.15 12.50
CA ILE A 143 -22.11 -6.07 11.52
C ILE A 143 -21.13 -6.48 10.42
N PRO A 144 -21.55 -6.56 9.14
CA PRO A 144 -20.62 -6.83 8.05
C PRO A 144 -19.51 -5.79 8.12
N SER A 145 -18.26 -6.25 7.98
CA SER A 145 -17.10 -5.36 7.99
C SER A 145 -17.43 -4.10 7.22
N VAL A 146 -17.25 -2.91 7.79
CA VAL A 146 -17.29 -1.67 7.00
C VAL A 146 -16.36 -1.95 5.84
N GLU A 147 -16.96 -2.15 4.67
CA GLU A 147 -16.22 -2.31 3.44
C GLU A 147 -15.31 -1.11 3.42
N PHE A 148 -14.02 -1.41 3.54
CA PHE A 148 -13.02 -0.41 3.31
C PHE A 148 -13.40 0.29 2.00
N PRO A 149 -13.38 1.65 1.94
CA PRO A 149 -13.95 2.39 0.83
C PRO A 149 -13.52 1.74 -0.48
N LYS A 150 -14.46 1.53 -1.43
CA LYS A 150 -14.22 0.77 -2.67
C LYS A 150 -13.03 1.38 -3.41
N THR A 151 -11.85 0.86 -3.13
CA THR A 151 -10.56 1.43 -3.52
C THR A 151 -10.01 0.74 -4.76
N GLY A 152 -10.79 -0.16 -5.36
CA GLY A 152 -10.40 -0.91 -6.54
C GLY A 152 -9.21 -1.85 -6.32
N LEU A 153 -8.80 -2.09 -5.06
CA LEU A 153 -7.72 -3.01 -4.73
C LEU A 153 -8.07 -4.42 -5.22
N GLY A 154 -7.13 -5.04 -5.92
CA GLY A 154 -7.21 -6.44 -6.33
C GLY A 154 -6.85 -7.40 -5.20
N ALA A 155 -6.10 -6.93 -4.19
CA ALA A 155 -5.76 -7.70 -3.00
C ALA A 155 -6.93 -7.80 -2.00
N SER A 156 -6.91 -8.88 -1.22
CA SER A 156 -7.74 -9.00 -0.01
C SER A 156 -6.91 -8.69 1.22
N PHE A 157 -7.51 -8.10 2.25
CA PHE A 157 -6.80 -7.85 3.49
C PHE A 157 -7.71 -7.85 4.71
N TYR A 158 -7.11 -8.10 5.87
CA TYR A 158 -7.75 -8.10 7.18
C TYR A 158 -6.85 -7.39 8.18
N TYR A 159 -7.35 -6.34 8.80
CA TYR A 159 -6.63 -5.56 9.80
C TYR A 159 -7.26 -5.77 11.18
N PHE A 160 -6.46 -6.32 12.10
CA PHE A 160 -6.84 -6.56 13.49
C PHE A 160 -6.17 -5.53 14.40
N SER A 161 -6.87 -5.08 15.46
CA SER A 161 -6.21 -4.40 16.58
C SER A 161 -5.34 -5.39 17.37
N GLU A 162 -4.50 -4.91 18.32
CA GLU A 162 -3.71 -5.84 19.14
C GLU A 162 -4.58 -6.74 20.03
N ASP A 163 -5.83 -6.33 20.32
CA ASP A 163 -6.80 -7.07 21.11
C ASP A 163 -7.64 -8.06 20.27
N GLU A 164 -7.12 -8.44 19.10
CA GLU A 164 -7.72 -9.43 18.19
C GLU A 164 -9.09 -9.00 17.62
N THR A 165 -9.40 -7.71 17.67
CA THR A 165 -10.64 -7.18 17.07
C THR A 165 -10.43 -6.85 15.60
N LEU A 166 -11.28 -7.39 14.72
CA LEU A 166 -11.22 -7.07 13.30
C LEU A 166 -11.78 -5.66 13.06
N LEU A 167 -10.91 -4.75 12.62
CA LEU A 167 -11.23 -3.34 12.37
C LEU A 167 -11.55 -3.08 10.89
N TYR A 168 -10.73 -3.57 9.95
CA TYR A 168 -10.97 -3.35 8.51
C TYR A 168 -10.79 -4.65 7.74
N SER A 169 -11.61 -4.85 6.72
CA SER A 169 -11.38 -5.92 5.77
C SER A 169 -11.90 -5.57 4.38
N GLN A 170 -11.25 -6.14 3.39
CA GLN A 170 -11.71 -6.14 2.01
C GLN A 170 -11.45 -7.54 1.44
N THR A 171 -12.48 -8.10 0.80
CA THR A 171 -12.43 -9.43 0.20
C THR A 171 -12.64 -9.33 -1.29
N THR A 172 -11.85 -10.06 -2.07
CA THR A 172 -11.97 -10.19 -3.51
C THR A 172 -12.46 -11.59 -3.88
N SER A 173 -12.95 -11.78 -5.10
CA SER A 173 -13.44 -13.10 -5.54
C SER A 173 -12.36 -14.18 -5.54
N GLU A 174 -11.08 -13.79 -5.62
CA GLU A 174 -9.92 -14.68 -5.56
C GLU A 174 -9.68 -15.23 -4.15
N TRP A 175 -9.97 -14.42 -3.13
CA TRP A 175 -9.78 -14.74 -1.73
C TRP A 175 -11.06 -14.43 -0.95
N LYS A 176 -12.09 -15.25 -1.17
CA LYS A 176 -13.29 -15.25 -0.33
C LYS A 176 -13.04 -16.20 0.82
N ILE A 177 -13.02 -15.68 2.04
CA ILE A 177 -13.10 -16.53 3.22
C ILE A 177 -14.59 -16.80 3.46
N PRO A 178 -15.05 -18.05 3.29
CA PRO A 178 -16.46 -18.39 3.46
C PRO A 178 -16.79 -18.38 4.96
N ASP A 179 -17.84 -17.66 5.32
CA ASP A 179 -18.53 -17.70 6.62
C ASP A 179 -17.85 -17.09 7.86
N SER A 180 -18.68 -16.63 8.79
CA SER A 180 -18.31 -16.06 10.10
C SER A 180 -17.48 -17.00 10.99
N GLN A 181 -17.48 -18.32 10.73
CA GLN A 181 -16.62 -19.29 11.42
C GLN A 181 -15.15 -19.17 11.03
N SER A 182 -14.84 -18.69 9.83
CA SER A 182 -13.49 -18.53 9.32
C SER A 182 -12.79 -17.24 9.78
N ILE A 183 -13.54 -16.23 10.26
CA ILE A 183 -12.98 -15.15 11.09
C ILE A 183 -12.47 -15.72 12.40
N GLY A 184 -13.16 -16.73 12.95
CA GLY A 184 -12.69 -17.55 14.06
C GLY A 184 -11.41 -18.31 13.71
N GLU A 185 -11.28 -18.80 12.47
CA GLU A 185 -10.03 -19.41 11.97
C GLU A 185 -8.91 -18.37 11.78
N LEU A 186 -9.19 -17.14 11.33
CA LEU A 186 -8.20 -16.05 11.29
C LEU A 186 -7.77 -15.63 12.70
N ASN A 187 -8.71 -15.58 13.65
CA ASN A 187 -8.41 -15.42 15.07
C ASN A 187 -7.61 -16.61 15.61
N SER A 188 -7.87 -17.83 15.14
CA SER A 188 -7.06 -19.00 15.51
C SER A 188 -5.66 -18.93 14.89
N TYR A 189 -5.50 -18.39 13.67
CA TYR A 189 -4.22 -18.10 13.04
C TYR A 189 -3.46 -17.01 13.80
N PHE A 190 -4.15 -15.94 14.22
CA PHE A 190 -3.62 -14.90 15.10
C PHE A 190 -3.15 -15.49 16.44
N LYS A 191 -3.99 -16.32 17.09
CA LYS A 191 -3.69 -17.01 18.36
C LYS A 191 -2.58 -18.04 18.24
N SER A 192 -2.46 -18.70 17.09
CA SER A 192 -1.44 -19.75 16.87
C SER A 192 -0.01 -19.21 16.83
N LYS A 193 0.18 -17.89 16.70
CA LYS A 193 1.49 -17.23 16.49
C LYS A 193 2.33 -17.85 15.37
N SER A 194 1.75 -18.70 14.50
CA SER A 194 2.50 -19.36 13.44
C SER A 194 3.04 -18.30 12.47
N SER A 195 4.30 -18.45 12.09
CA SER A 195 4.99 -17.53 11.18
C SER A 195 4.65 -17.77 9.71
N GLN A 196 3.87 -18.81 9.42
CA GLN A 196 3.57 -19.28 8.07
C GLN A 196 2.07 -19.15 7.80
N CYS A 197 1.66 -17.97 7.36
CA CYS A 197 0.40 -17.85 6.64
C CYS A 197 0.63 -18.31 5.21
N GLN A 198 -0.01 -19.39 4.76
CA GLN A 198 0.14 -19.87 3.39
C GLN A 198 -0.47 -18.86 2.42
N GLY A 199 0.39 -18.18 1.64
CA GLY A 199 -0.04 -17.21 0.64
C GLY A 199 -0.45 -15.85 1.19
N CYS A 200 -0.13 -15.52 2.45
CA CYS A 200 -0.39 -14.19 2.98
C CYS A 200 0.82 -13.57 3.70
N ASP A 201 0.94 -12.26 3.56
CA ASP A 201 1.94 -11.46 4.24
C ASP A 201 1.36 -10.94 5.56
N ARG A 202 1.96 -11.38 6.68
CA ARG A 202 1.63 -10.82 8.00
C ARG A 202 2.54 -9.63 8.29
N LEU A 203 1.94 -8.45 8.40
CA LEU A 203 2.61 -7.21 8.77
C LEU A 203 2.15 -6.77 10.16
N ARG A 204 3.12 -6.51 11.04
CA ARG A 204 2.83 -5.95 12.37
C ARG A 204 2.97 -4.44 12.29
N LEU A 205 1.86 -3.73 12.47
CA LEU A 205 1.84 -2.27 12.63
C LEU A 205 1.93 -1.93 14.12
N LEU A 206 2.13 -0.65 14.44
CA LEU A 206 2.25 -0.19 15.84
C LEU A 206 1.01 -0.49 16.67
N ASP A 207 -0.18 -0.42 16.06
CA ASP A 207 -1.46 -0.56 16.77
C ASP A 207 -2.29 -1.76 16.28
N GLY A 208 -1.66 -2.77 15.67
CA GLY A 208 -2.40 -3.89 15.10
C GLY A 208 -1.60 -4.78 14.16
N THR A 209 -2.29 -5.78 13.60
CA THR A 209 -1.72 -6.73 12.64
C THR A 209 -2.54 -6.71 11.35
N LEU A 210 -1.85 -6.51 10.24
CA LEU A 210 -2.41 -6.58 8.89
C LEU A 210 -2.06 -7.92 8.27
N PHE A 211 -3.08 -8.68 7.88
CA PHE A 211 -2.96 -9.83 7.00
C PHE A 211 -3.27 -9.39 5.58
N PHE A 212 -2.28 -9.47 4.71
CA PHE A 212 -2.38 -9.03 3.33
C PHE A 212 -2.29 -10.23 2.38
N PHE A 213 -3.30 -10.37 1.52
CA PHE A 213 -3.42 -11.44 0.53
C PHE A 213 -3.22 -10.83 -0.86
N PRO A 214 -2.05 -11.03 -1.49
CA PRO A 214 -1.74 -10.43 -2.78
C PRO A 214 -2.68 -10.96 -3.87
N SER A 215 -3.03 -10.09 -4.82
CA SER A 215 -3.77 -10.50 -6.01
C SER A 215 -2.92 -11.41 -6.90
N GLN A 216 -3.54 -12.38 -7.55
CA GLN A 216 -2.84 -13.27 -8.49
C GLN A 216 -2.42 -12.55 -9.78
N ASN A 217 -2.95 -11.35 -10.01
CA ASN A 217 -2.67 -10.51 -11.17
C ASN A 217 -1.22 -9.98 -11.22
N ALA A 218 -0.45 -10.09 -10.14
CA ALA A 218 0.96 -9.69 -10.11
C ALA A 218 1.80 -10.42 -11.18
N PHE A 219 1.54 -11.70 -11.43
CA PHE A 219 2.28 -12.46 -12.45
C PHE A 219 2.02 -11.92 -13.88
N SER A 220 0.76 -11.58 -14.17
CA SER A 220 0.35 -10.98 -15.44
C SER A 220 1.04 -9.64 -15.67
N PHE A 221 1.17 -8.83 -14.62
CA PHE A 221 1.89 -7.56 -14.67
C PHE A 221 3.36 -7.75 -15.09
N TRP A 222 4.11 -8.60 -14.39
CA TRP A 222 5.53 -8.83 -14.70
C TRP A 222 5.76 -9.42 -16.10
N THR A 223 4.85 -10.28 -16.54
CA THR A 223 4.90 -10.85 -17.90
C THR A 223 4.71 -9.77 -18.96
N ARG A 224 3.70 -8.90 -18.80
CA ARG A 224 3.45 -7.77 -19.71
C ARG A 224 4.60 -6.76 -19.68
N PHE A 225 5.15 -6.48 -18.49
CA PHE A 225 6.29 -5.60 -18.32
C PHE A 225 7.53 -6.13 -19.05
N ALA A 226 7.83 -7.43 -18.90
CA ALA A 226 8.95 -8.07 -19.59
C ALA A 226 8.78 -8.07 -21.12
N LEU A 227 7.59 -8.38 -21.62
CA LEU A 227 7.26 -8.31 -23.05
C LEU A 227 7.42 -6.90 -23.60
N GLY A 228 6.90 -5.89 -22.89
CA GLY A 228 7.06 -4.48 -23.26
C GLY A 228 8.53 -4.06 -23.29
N GLY A 229 9.31 -4.42 -22.27
CA GLY A 229 10.75 -4.17 -22.22
C GLY A 229 11.50 -4.83 -23.38
N PHE A 230 11.17 -6.09 -23.71
CA PHE A 230 11.74 -6.79 -24.85
C PHE A 230 11.44 -6.11 -26.18
N LEU A 231 10.21 -5.63 -26.37
CA LEU A 231 9.80 -4.91 -27.58
C LEU A 231 10.57 -3.59 -27.73
N VAL A 232 10.71 -2.82 -26.65
CA VAL A 232 11.46 -1.56 -26.65
C VAL A 232 12.94 -1.79 -26.97
N LEU A 233 13.56 -2.80 -26.34
CA LEU A 233 14.95 -3.16 -26.61
C LEU A 233 15.13 -3.62 -28.06
N SER A 234 14.22 -4.45 -28.56
CA SER A 234 14.25 -4.92 -29.95
C SER A 234 14.13 -3.76 -30.94
N ALA A 235 13.18 -2.84 -30.71
CA ALA A 235 13.03 -1.64 -31.52
C ALA A 235 14.29 -0.75 -31.49
N PHE A 236 14.91 -0.60 -30.33
CA PHE A 236 16.17 0.14 -30.18
C PHE A 236 17.31 -0.50 -30.99
N PHE A 237 17.49 -1.82 -30.90
CA PHE A 237 18.50 -2.52 -31.70
C PHE A 237 18.24 -2.40 -33.20
N LEU A 238 17.00 -2.60 -33.64
CA LEU A 238 16.62 -2.44 -35.06
C LEU A 238 16.90 -1.02 -35.56
N THR A 239 16.62 -0.01 -34.74
CA THR A 239 16.91 1.39 -35.07
C THR A 239 18.42 1.61 -35.24
N ILE A 240 19.25 1.08 -34.33
CA ILE A 240 20.71 1.15 -34.47
C ILE A 240 21.20 0.47 -35.75
N PHE A 241 20.70 -0.74 -36.05
CA PHE A 241 21.07 -1.46 -37.28
C PHE A 241 20.63 -0.71 -38.53
N PHE A 242 19.43 -0.16 -38.53
CA PHE A 242 18.92 0.66 -39.62
C PHE A 242 19.81 1.88 -39.87
N PHE A 243 20.11 2.68 -38.83
CA PHE A 243 20.99 3.84 -38.97
C PHE A 243 22.40 3.46 -39.42
N ARG A 244 22.95 2.35 -38.91
CA ARG A 244 24.26 1.86 -39.35
C ARG A 244 24.25 1.51 -40.83
N ASN A 245 23.25 0.76 -41.29
CA ASN A 245 23.11 0.35 -42.68
C ASN A 245 22.85 1.56 -43.59
N PHE A 246 22.02 2.50 -43.14
CA PHE A 246 21.76 3.76 -43.83
C PHE A 246 23.04 4.59 -44.02
N LEU A 247 23.87 4.73 -42.98
CA LEU A 247 25.15 5.43 -43.07
C LEU A 247 26.13 4.74 -44.02
N VAL A 248 26.19 3.41 -44.02
CA VAL A 248 27.03 2.66 -44.96
C VAL A 248 26.55 2.89 -46.40
N ARG A 249 25.25 2.75 -46.65
CA ARG A 249 24.67 2.96 -47.98
C ARG A 249 24.89 4.37 -48.50
N ASN A 250 24.71 5.39 -47.66
CA ASN A 250 24.96 6.79 -48.04
C ASN A 250 26.44 7.06 -48.34
N ARG A 251 27.36 6.41 -47.61
CA ARG A 251 28.80 6.52 -47.93
C ARG A 251 29.13 5.87 -49.27
N GLU A 252 28.52 4.74 -49.58
CA GLU A 252 28.69 4.06 -50.86
C GLU A 252 28.11 4.86 -52.04
N THR A 253 26.91 5.42 -51.89
CA THR A 253 26.31 6.27 -52.93
C THR A 253 27.13 7.55 -53.13
N LEU A 254 27.62 8.18 -52.06
CA LEU A 254 28.52 9.34 -52.16
C LEU A 254 29.84 8.96 -52.88
N ARG A 255 30.40 7.78 -52.60
CA ARG A 255 31.62 7.29 -53.27
C ARG A 255 31.39 7.09 -54.76
N LYS A 256 30.27 6.47 -55.14
CA LYS A 256 29.88 6.27 -56.56
C LYS A 256 29.63 7.61 -57.26
N ALA A 257 28.95 8.56 -56.61
CA ALA A 257 28.73 9.90 -57.15
C ALA A 257 30.05 10.66 -57.36
N MET A 258 30.98 10.62 -56.41
CA MET A 258 32.31 11.20 -56.56
C MET A 258 33.13 10.56 -57.69
N GLN A 259 33.02 9.23 -57.87
CA GLN A 259 33.68 8.55 -58.99
C GLN A 259 33.08 8.99 -60.34
N ALA A 260 31.76 9.04 -60.46
CA ALA A 260 31.08 9.49 -61.67
C ALA A 260 31.38 10.95 -62.02
N GLN A 261 31.51 11.83 -61.02
CA GLN A 261 31.92 13.22 -61.25
C GLN A 261 33.36 13.31 -61.75
N LYS A 262 34.27 12.52 -61.17
CA LYS A 262 35.67 12.46 -61.64
C LYS A 262 35.79 11.95 -63.08
N THR A 263 35.00 10.95 -63.49
CA THR A 263 35.00 10.46 -64.87
C THR A 263 34.45 11.50 -65.83
N LEU A 264 33.37 12.19 -65.48
CA LEU A 264 32.83 13.29 -66.29
C LEU A 264 33.82 14.45 -66.45
N ASP A 265 34.54 14.80 -65.39
CA ASP A 265 35.56 15.86 -65.45
C ASP A 265 36.76 15.45 -66.32
N GLN A 266 37.12 14.16 -66.33
CA GLN A 266 38.15 13.64 -67.25
C GLN A 266 37.68 13.64 -68.71
N GLU A 267 36.44 13.22 -68.98
CA GLU A 267 35.86 13.27 -70.32
C GLU A 267 35.80 14.70 -70.85
N LYS A 268 35.32 15.66 -70.04
CA LYS A 268 35.31 17.08 -70.42
C LYS A 268 36.70 17.62 -70.75
N LYS A 269 37.71 17.28 -69.94
CA LYS A 269 39.10 17.67 -70.23
C LYS A 269 39.62 17.07 -71.53
N SER A 270 39.27 15.81 -71.82
CA SER A 270 39.69 15.14 -73.06
C SER A 270 39.05 15.71 -74.33
N ILE A 271 37.83 16.24 -74.23
CA ILE A 271 37.12 16.90 -75.33
C ILE A 271 37.71 18.31 -75.58
N LEU A 272 38.07 19.04 -74.52
CA LEU A 272 38.66 20.39 -74.62
C LEU A 272 40.15 20.40 -75.04
N SER A 273 40.83 19.24 -74.99
CA SER A 273 42.23 19.08 -75.39
C SER A 273 42.42 18.58 -76.84
N LYS A 274 41.34 18.44 -77.61
CA LYS A 274 41.34 18.20 -79.05
C LYS A 274 41.06 19.51 -79.79
#